data_AF-A0A6P0Q4G3-F1
#
_entry.id   AF-A0A6P0Q4G3-F1
#
_cell.length_a   1.000
_cell.length_b   1.000
_cell.length_c   1.000
_cell.angle_alpha   90.00
_cell.angle_beta   90.00
_cell.angle_gamma   90.00
#
_symmetry.space_group_name_H-M   'P 1'
#
loop_
_entity.id
_entity.type
_entity.pdbx_description
1 polymer ?
#
loop_
_entity_poly.entity_id
_entity_poly.type
_entity_poly.pdbx_seq_one_letter_code
_entity_poly.pdbx_strand_id
1 'polypeptide(L)' 'TSKVNGKFVNGEPMAIEATYIMKSPEEWDRFMRFMERYSEENGLGFTKS' A
#
# COMPACT_ATOMS: atom_id res chain seq x y z
N THR A 1 -2.68 11.44 0.94
CA THR A 1 -2.08 10.70 -0.18
C THR A 1 -2.12 11.56 -1.43
N SER A 2 -0.96 11.91 -2.00
CA SER A 2 -0.89 12.83 -3.15
C SER A 2 0.07 12.37 -4.25
N LYS A 3 0.72 11.21 -4.08
CA LYS A 3 1.65 10.63 -5.06
C LYS A 3 1.12 9.29 -5.53
N VAL A 4 0.43 9.33 -6.67
CA VAL A 4 -0.10 8.16 -7.38
C VAL A 4 0.41 8.24 -8.82
N ASN A 5 1.06 7.19 -9.29
CA ASN A 5 1.63 7.07 -10.62
C ASN A 5 1.08 5.82 -11.32
N GLY A 6 0.93 5.87 -12.64
CA GLY A 6 0.63 4.68 -13.44
C GLY A 6 1.90 3.97 -13.86
N LYS A 7 1.92 2.64 -13.77
CA LYS A 7 2.99 1.78 -14.30
C LYS A 7 2.59 1.28 -15.67
N PHE A 8 3.42 1.60 -16.66
CA PHE A 8 3.25 1.17 -18.05
C PHE A 8 4.34 0.17 -18.41
N VAL A 9 3.99 -0.91 -19.12
CA VAL A 9 4.94 -1.85 -19.72
C VAL A 9 4.62 -1.91 -21.21
N ASN A 10 5.61 -1.64 -22.06
CA ASN A 10 5.46 -1.57 -23.52
C ASN A 10 4.36 -0.58 -24.00
N GLY A 11 4.08 0.48 -23.23
CA GLY A 11 3.06 1.47 -23.56
C GLY A 11 1.64 1.12 -23.10
N GLU A 12 1.43 -0.08 -22.56
CA GLU A 12 0.13 -0.49 -22.00
C GLU A 12 0.08 -0.28 -20.48
N PRO A 13 -1.05 0.20 -19.92
CA PRO A 13 -1.21 0.41 -18.49
C PRO A 13 -1.35 -0.93 -17.76
N MET A 14 -0.40 -1.24 -16.86
CA MET A 14 -0.34 -2.53 -16.18
C MET A 14 -0.73 -2.45 -14.70
N ALA A 15 -0.38 -1.37 -14.01
CA ALA A 15 -0.65 -1.22 -12.58
C ALA A 15 -0.70 0.25 -12.17
N ILE A 16 -1.21 0.51 -10.96
CA ILE A 16 -1.14 1.82 -10.30
C ILE A 16 -0.21 1.66 -9.10
N GLU A 17 0.77 2.55 -8.97
CA GLU A 17 1.71 2.59 -7.86
C GLU A 17 1.49 3.87 -7.05
N ALA A 18 1.52 3.78 -5.72
CA ALA A 18 1.36 4.92 -4.84
C ALA A 18 2.48 4.96 -3.80
N THR A 19 2.96 6.17 -3.49
CA THR A 19 3.95 6.39 -2.43
C THR A 19 3.34 7.24 -1.33
N TYR A 20 3.32 6.72 -0.11
CA TYR A 20 2.89 7.46 1.07
C TYR A 20 4.11 7.79 1.94
N ILE A 21 4.40 9.09 2.10
CA ILE A 21 5.51 9.58 2.93
C ILE A 21 4.95 9.90 4.31
N MET A 22 5.39 9.16 5.31
CA MET A 22 5.08 9.42 6.73
C MET A 22 6.12 10.38 7.30
N LYS A 23 5.65 11.49 7.88
CA LYS A 23 6.49 12.56 8.44
C LYS A 23 6.51 12.58 9.96
N SER A 24 5.55 11.92 10.62
CA SER A 24 5.51 11.80 12.08
C SER A 24 5.33 10.35 12.56
N PRO A 25 5.74 10.03 13.81
CA PRO A 25 5.48 8.73 14.42
C PRO A 25 3.99 8.41 14.55
N GLU A 26 3.14 9.41 14.74
CA GLU A 26 1.68 9.21 14.82
C GLU A 26 1.08 8.76 13.49
N GLU A 27 1.62 9.22 12.36
CA GLU A 27 1.23 8.72 11.03
C GLU A 27 1.67 7.27 10.84
N TRP A 28 2.83 6.89 11.37
CA TRP A 28 3.30 5.51 11.36
C TRP A 28 2.38 4.59 12.18
N ASP A 29 2.01 4.98 13.40
CA ASP A 29 1.10 4.20 14.24
C ASP A 29 -0.28 4.02 13.59
N ARG A 30 -0.80 5.06 12.92
CA ARG A 30 -2.03 4.97 12.12
C ARG A 30 -1.87 4.02 10.94
N PHE A 31 -0.74 4.08 10.24
CA PHE A 31 -0.46 3.20 9.11
C PHE A 31 -0.40 1.74 9.54
N MET A 32 0.28 1.42 10.65
CA MET A 32 0.36 0.06 11.16
C MET A 32 -1.02 -0.51 11.54
N ARG A 33 -1.86 0.28 12.23
CA ARG A 33 -3.24 -0.12 12.56
C ARG A 33 -4.11 -0.34 11.33
N PHE A 34 -3.94 0.50 10.31
CA PHE A 34 -4.64 0.33 9.04
C PHE A 34 -4.20 -0.96 8.35
N MET A 35 -2.89 -1.20 8.24
CA MET A 35 -2.34 -2.38 7.56
C MET A 35 -2.72 -3.68 8.27
N GLU A 36 -2.75 -3.70 9.60
CA GLU A 36 -3.19 -4.85 10.40
C GLU A 36 -4.62 -5.25 10.01
N ARG A 37 -5.59 -4.34 10.16
CA ARG A 37 -6.99 -4.58 9.81
C ARG A 37 -7.19 -4.93 8.33
N TYR A 38 -6.50 -4.20 7.44
CA TYR A 38 -6.60 -4.43 6.00
C TYR A 38 -6.10 -5.85 5.64
N SER A 39 -5.01 -6.30 6.27
CA SER A 39 -4.47 -7.63 6.02
C SER A 39 -5.39 -8.76 6.48
N GLU A 40 -6.04 -8.59 7.63
CA GLU A 40 -7.02 -9.54 8.17
C GLU A 40 -8.28 -9.61 7.30
N GLU A 41 -8.84 -8.47 6.91
CA GLU A 41 -10.06 -8.39 6.10
C GLU A 41 -9.87 -8.92 4.67
N ASN A 42 -8.66 -8.75 4.09
CA ASN A 42 -8.38 -9.14 2.70
C ASN A 42 -7.65 -10.48 2.57
N GLY A 43 -7.45 -11.22 3.68
CA GLY A 43 -6.78 -12.52 3.67
C GLY A 43 -5.34 -12.45 3.15
N LEU A 44 -4.69 -11.28 3.26
CA LEU A 44 -3.30 -11.05 2.85
C LEU A 44 -2.30 -11.50 3.92
N GLY A 45 -2.77 -12.21 4.95
CA GLY A 45 -1.91 -12.92 5.88
C GLY A 45 -1.03 -13.93 5.15
N PHE A 46 0.20 -14.12 5.63
CA PHE A 46 1.17 -15.04 5.04
C PHE A 46 0.54 -16.40 4.75
N THR A 47 0.30 -16.70 3.48
CA THR A 47 0.19 -18.07 3.01
C THR A 47 1.62 -18.60 2.98
N LYS A 48 2.08 -19.13 4.11
CA LYS A 48 3.34 -19.86 4.18
C LYS A 48 3.18 -21.13 3.34
N SER A 49 3.51 -21.04 2.05
CA SER A 49 3.73 -22.18 1.15
C SER A 49 5.12 -22.76 1.36
#